data_AF-A0A419E4W4-F1
#
_entry.id   AF-A0A419E4W4-F1
#
_cell.length_a   1.000
_cell.length_b   1.000
_cell.length_c   1.000
_cell.angle_alpha   90.00
_cell.angle_beta   90.00
_cell.angle_gamma   90.00
#
_symmetry.space_group_name_H-M   'P 1'
#
loop_
_entity.id
_entity.type
_entity.pdbx_description
1 polymer ?
#
loop_
_entity_poly.entity_id
_entity_poly.type
_entity_poly.pdbx_seq_one_letter_code
_entity_poly.pdbx_strand_id
1 'polypeptide(L)'
;MKKRKNQKSPVSLFLALGGGLLLIAAAILLANQNAPAVPTPVTSHEEETYPDISRVSLNDANSALEEGAAVIVDVRSIEAYQAAHVAGAINIPLAELEARLAELDKAQWIITYCT
;
A
#
# COMPACT_ATOMS: atom_id res chain seq x y z
N MET A 1 53.55 50.55 -39.32
CA MET A 1 52.62 49.41 -39.15
C MET A 1 53.35 48.24 -38.51
N LYS A 2 53.00 47.83 -37.28
CA LYS A 2 53.42 46.55 -36.69
C LYS A 2 52.28 46.04 -35.80
N LYS A 3 51.68 44.91 -36.21
CA LYS A 3 50.41 44.36 -35.73
C LYS A 3 50.49 43.98 -34.24
N ARG A 4 49.53 44.46 -33.42
CA ARG A 4 49.31 43.97 -32.05
C ARG A 4 48.79 42.52 -32.13
N LYS A 5 49.62 41.54 -31.74
CA LYS A 5 49.20 40.14 -31.60
C LYS A 5 48.33 40.02 -30.35
N ASN A 6 47.05 39.70 -30.56
CA ASN A 6 46.09 39.35 -29.51
C ASN A 6 46.51 38.03 -28.86
N GLN A 7 47.05 38.11 -27.64
CA GLN A 7 47.45 36.95 -26.84
C GLN A 7 46.25 36.55 -25.96
N LYS A 8 45.42 35.61 -26.43
CA LYS A 8 44.33 35.05 -25.62
C LYS A 8 44.96 34.25 -24.48
N SER A 9 44.67 34.63 -23.23
CA SER A 9 45.26 34.01 -22.04
C SER A 9 44.80 32.55 -21.89
N PRO A 10 45.69 31.63 -21.44
CA PRO A 10 45.39 30.20 -21.32
C PRO A 10 44.21 29.91 -20.36
N VAL A 11 43.89 30.86 -19.48
CA VAL A 11 42.78 30.80 -18.52
C VAL A 11 41.43 30.62 -19.22
N SER A 12 41.23 31.26 -20.38
CA SER A 12 39.96 31.15 -21.13
C SER A 12 39.73 29.76 -21.76
N LEU A 13 40.79 29.00 -22.01
CA LEU A 13 40.71 27.63 -22.49
C LEU A 13 40.41 26.64 -21.34
N PHE A 14 40.98 26.86 -20.16
CA PHE A 14 40.72 26.05 -18.97
C PHE A 14 39.30 26.23 -18.40
N LEU A 15 38.73 27.43 -18.45
CA LEU A 15 37.33 27.67 -18.06
C LEU A 15 36.33 26.98 -19.00
N ALA A 16 36.62 26.94 -20.32
CA ALA A 16 35.76 26.27 -21.29
C ALA A 16 35.81 24.73 -21.13
N LEU A 17 36.98 24.16 -20.86
CA LEU A 17 37.15 22.73 -20.58
C LEU A 17 36.52 22.33 -19.23
N GLY A 18 36.70 23.14 -18.18
CA GLY A 18 36.10 22.88 -16.87
C GLY A 18 34.57 23.02 -16.87
N GLY A 19 34.03 24.02 -17.56
CA GLY A 19 32.58 24.20 -17.72
C GLY A 19 31.93 23.09 -18.55
N GLY A 20 32.59 22.65 -19.62
CA GLY A 20 32.13 21.51 -20.43
C GLY A 20 32.09 20.21 -19.64
N LEU A 21 33.15 19.91 -18.85
CA LEU A 21 33.20 18.72 -18.00
C LEU A 21 32.10 18.73 -16.93
N LEU A 22 31.84 19.90 -16.33
CA LEU A 22 30.82 20.05 -15.29
C LEU A 22 29.39 19.93 -15.84
N LEU A 23 29.13 20.43 -17.05
CA LEU A 23 27.84 20.24 -17.73
C LEU A 23 27.62 18.79 -18.17
N ILE A 24 28.67 18.09 -18.64
CA ILE A 24 28.58 16.68 -18.98
C ILE A 24 28.33 15.84 -17.72
N ALA A 25 29.03 16.12 -16.61
CA ALA A 25 28.81 15.44 -15.33
C ALA A 25 27.38 15.67 -14.80
N ALA A 26 26.86 16.90 -14.90
CA ALA A 26 25.49 17.21 -14.51
C ALA A 26 24.47 16.47 -15.39
N ALA A 27 24.66 16.45 -16.72
CA ALA A 27 23.78 15.72 -17.64
C ALA A 27 23.76 14.21 -17.36
N ILE A 28 24.90 13.61 -17.03
CA ILE A 28 25.00 12.20 -16.63
C ILE A 28 24.26 11.96 -15.31
N LEU A 29 24.36 12.85 -14.33
CA LEU A 29 23.63 12.75 -13.06
C LEU A 29 22.10 12.88 -13.26
N LEU A 30 21.65 13.78 -14.12
CA LEU A 30 20.22 13.97 -14.42
C LEU A 30 19.64 12.77 -15.18
N ALA A 31 20.39 12.16 -16.10
CA ALA A 31 19.94 10.99 -16.84
C ALA A 31 19.77 9.73 -15.97
N ASN A 32 20.53 9.61 -14.87
CA ASN A 32 20.53 8.40 -14.03
C ASN A 32 19.49 8.41 -12.89
N GLN A 33 18.74 9.50 -12.69
CA GLN A 33 17.68 9.56 -11.67
C GLN A 33 16.38 8.89 -12.10
N ASN A 34 16.25 8.54 -13.38
CA ASN A 34 15.02 8.02 -13.95
C ASN A 34 15.06 6.48 -14.04
N ALA A 35 15.41 5.81 -12.94
CA ALA A 35 15.33 4.36 -12.86
C ALA A 35 13.84 3.94 -12.83
N PRO A 36 13.36 3.08 -13.76
CA PRO A 36 12.05 2.49 -13.61
C PRO A 36 12.02 1.74 -12.29
N ALA A 37 10.97 1.91 -11.50
CA ALA A 37 10.76 1.14 -10.29
C ALA A 37 10.82 -0.34 -10.68
N VAL A 38 11.91 -1.01 -10.30
CA VAL A 38 12.00 -2.46 -10.41
C VAL A 38 10.81 -2.96 -9.61
N PRO A 39 9.86 -3.71 -10.19
CA PRO A 39 8.81 -4.32 -9.41
C PRO A 39 9.52 -5.18 -8.39
N THR A 40 9.46 -4.77 -7.13
CA THR A 40 9.95 -5.55 -6.01
C THR A 40 9.32 -6.93 -6.20
N PRO A 41 10.09 -8.02 -6.25
CA PRO A 41 9.49 -9.34 -6.21
C PRO A 41 8.62 -9.31 -4.98
N VAL A 42 7.31 -9.50 -5.16
CA VAL A 42 6.39 -9.75 -4.06
C VAL A 42 6.95 -10.98 -3.37
N THR A 43 7.72 -10.76 -2.31
CA THR A 43 8.13 -11.80 -1.39
C THR A 43 6.82 -12.41 -0.95
N SER A 44 6.54 -13.61 -1.46
CA SER A 44 5.46 -14.45 -0.99
C SER A 44 5.48 -14.36 0.53
N HIS A 45 4.40 -13.86 1.12
CA HIS A 45 4.22 -13.90 2.56
C HIS A 45 4.62 -15.30 3.02
N GLU A 46 5.66 -15.35 3.85
CA GLU A 46 6.06 -16.58 4.52
C GLU A 46 4.78 -17.20 5.08
N GLU A 47 4.58 -18.47 4.78
CA GLU A 47 3.36 -19.23 5.07
C GLU A 47 3.21 -19.35 6.59
N GLU A 48 2.77 -18.28 7.24
CA GLU A 48 2.22 -18.35 8.58
C GLU A 48 1.07 -19.33 8.50
N THR A 49 1.25 -20.48 9.16
CA THR A 49 0.25 -21.54 9.21
C THR A 49 -0.93 -21.02 10.02
N TYR A 50 -1.78 -20.22 9.38
CA TYR A 50 -3.08 -19.87 9.92
C TYR A 50 -3.87 -21.18 10.05
N PRO A 51 -4.55 -21.42 11.18
CA PRO A 51 -5.44 -22.55 11.29
C PRO A 51 -6.44 -22.49 10.14
N ASP A 52 -6.72 -23.63 9.52
CA ASP A 52 -7.78 -23.73 8.53
C ASP A 52 -9.11 -23.41 9.24
N ILE A 53 -9.67 -22.23 8.95
CA ILE A 53 -10.94 -21.77 9.52
C ILE A 53 -12.05 -22.12 8.52
N SER A 54 -13.02 -22.91 8.99
CA SER A 54 -14.17 -23.29 8.18
C SER A 54 -14.91 -22.06 7.66
N ARG A 55 -15.08 -22.01 6.33
CA ARG A 55 -15.92 -21.00 5.67
C ARG A 55 -17.37 -21.46 5.62
N VAL A 56 -18.28 -20.49 5.56
CA VAL A 56 -19.72 -20.69 5.39
C VAL A 56 -20.13 -20.18 4.01
N SER A 57 -21.09 -20.84 3.37
CA SER A 57 -21.64 -20.35 2.11
C SER A 57 -22.55 -19.14 2.35
N LEU A 58 -22.77 -18.31 1.32
CA LEU A 58 -23.68 -17.16 1.44
C LEU A 58 -25.12 -17.59 1.78
N ASN A 59 -25.57 -18.71 1.22
CA ASN A 59 -26.90 -19.23 1.46
C ASN A 59 -27.05 -19.68 2.92
N ASP A 60 -26.08 -20.45 3.44
CA ASP A 60 -26.14 -20.95 4.81
C ASP A 60 -26.01 -19.82 5.84
N ALA A 61 -25.17 -18.82 5.56
CA ALA A 61 -25.05 -17.63 6.41
C ALA A 61 -26.37 -16.83 6.45
N ASN A 62 -27.04 -16.68 5.31
CA ASN A 62 -28.32 -15.98 5.23
C ASN A 62 -29.42 -16.75 5.97
N SER A 63 -29.53 -18.06 5.77
CA SER A 63 -30.48 -18.90 6.51
C SER A 63 -30.24 -18.86 8.02
N ALA A 64 -28.98 -18.95 8.45
CA ALA A 64 -28.64 -18.87 9.87
C ALA A 64 -28.99 -17.52 10.50
N LEU A 65 -28.86 -16.42 9.75
CA LEU A 65 -29.27 -15.09 10.18
C LEU A 65 -30.81 -14.99 10.28
N GLU A 66 -31.53 -15.47 9.27
CA GLU A 66 -33.01 -15.44 9.24
C GLU A 66 -33.63 -16.29 10.36
N GLU A 67 -32.99 -17.41 10.71
CA GLU A 67 -33.40 -18.29 11.81
C GLU A 67 -32.96 -17.79 13.20
N GLY A 68 -32.12 -16.73 13.26
CA GLY A 68 -31.52 -16.25 14.50
C GLY A 68 -30.50 -17.22 15.12
N ALA A 69 -30.01 -18.19 14.33
CA ALA A 69 -29.03 -19.18 14.76
C ALA A 69 -27.59 -18.62 14.79
N ALA A 70 -27.32 -17.53 14.06
CA ALA A 70 -26.02 -16.88 14.02
C ALA A 70 -26.13 -15.35 14.11
N VAL A 71 -25.03 -14.71 14.52
CA VAL A 71 -24.81 -13.27 14.34
C VAL A 71 -23.79 -13.03 13.24
N ILE A 72 -24.12 -12.07 12.37
CA ILE A 72 -23.18 -11.58 11.37
C ILE A 72 -22.40 -10.40 11.96
N VAL A 73 -21.07 -10.46 11.87
CA VAL A 73 -20.16 -9.40 12.33
C VAL A 73 -19.41 -8.82 11.14
N ASP A 74 -19.65 -7.56 10.82
CA ASP A 74 -18.90 -6.81 9.82
C ASP A 74 -17.63 -6.24 10.48
N VAL A 75 -16.47 -6.76 10.08
CA VAL A 75 -15.18 -6.29 10.63
C VAL A 75 -14.53 -5.18 9.81
N ARG A 76 -15.25 -4.63 8.82
CA ARG A 76 -14.78 -3.48 8.04
C ARG A 76 -14.87 -2.19 8.87
N SER A 77 -14.31 -1.13 8.31
CA SER A 77 -14.43 0.24 8.83
C SER A 77 -15.89 0.67 8.99
N ILE A 78 -16.17 1.53 9.96
CA ILE A 78 -17.51 2.07 10.22
C ILE A 78 -18.10 2.78 8.99
N GLU A 79 -17.28 3.44 8.17
CA GLU A 79 -17.72 4.14 6.97
C GLU A 79 -18.27 3.17 5.92
N ALA A 80 -17.58 2.04 5.71
CA ALA A 80 -18.01 0.99 4.80
C ALA A 80 -19.30 0.32 5.27
N TYR A 81 -19.41 0.06 6.58
CA TYR A 81 -20.63 -0.45 7.18
C TYR A 81 -21.80 0.52 6.97
N GLN A 82 -21.62 1.81 7.29
CA GLN A 82 -22.65 2.83 7.12
C GLN A 82 -23.06 3.04 5.65
N ALA A 83 -22.13 2.89 4.71
CA ALA A 83 -22.43 2.98 3.29
C ALA A 83 -23.36 1.84 2.83
N ALA A 84 -23.06 0.59 3.22
CA ALA A 84 -23.91 -0.57 3.05
C ALA A 84 -23.38 -1.77 3.84
N HIS A 85 -24.29 -2.54 4.44
CA HIS A 85 -23.98 -3.75 5.21
C HIS A 85 -25.14 -4.75 5.15
N VAL A 86 -24.89 -5.97 5.61
CA VAL A 86 -25.92 -7.00 5.79
C VAL A 86 -26.90 -6.52 6.88
N ALA A 87 -28.20 -6.53 6.59
CA ALA A 87 -29.21 -6.10 7.56
C ALA A 87 -29.15 -6.98 8.83
N GLY A 88 -29.12 -6.34 10.01
CA GLY A 88 -28.99 -7.05 11.29
C GLY A 88 -27.56 -7.46 11.67
N ALA A 89 -26.57 -7.21 10.82
CA ALA A 89 -25.17 -7.35 11.22
C ALA A 89 -24.79 -6.34 12.30
N ILE A 90 -23.75 -6.66 13.07
CA ILE A 90 -23.11 -5.72 13.99
C ILE A 90 -21.73 -5.32 13.44
N ASN A 91 -21.36 -4.05 13.57
CA ASN A 91 -20.03 -3.59 13.17
C ASN A 91 -19.07 -3.61 14.36
N ILE A 92 -18.00 -4.38 14.22
CA ILE A 92 -16.85 -4.35 15.12
C ILE A 92 -15.60 -4.29 14.23
N PRO A 93 -15.09 -3.09 13.92
CA PRO A 93 -13.93 -2.95 13.04
C PRO A 93 -12.76 -3.81 13.51
N LEU A 94 -12.01 -4.39 12.56
CA LEU A 94 -10.93 -5.35 12.85
C LEU A 94 -9.91 -4.81 13.87
N ALA A 95 -9.60 -3.52 13.81
CA ALA A 95 -8.67 -2.86 14.74
C ALA A 95 -9.19 -2.77 16.19
N GLU A 96 -10.50 -2.87 16.39
CA GLU A 96 -11.16 -2.82 17.70
C GLU A 96 -11.61 -4.21 18.18
N LEU A 97 -11.62 -5.20 17.29
CA LEU A 97 -12.24 -6.51 17.52
C LEU A 97 -11.71 -7.19 18.78
N GLU A 98 -10.38 -7.23 18.97
CA GLU A 98 -9.76 -7.87 20.13
C GLU A 98 -10.23 -7.25 21.46
N ALA A 99 -10.32 -5.92 21.52
CA ALA A 99 -10.79 -5.20 22.70
C ALA A 99 -12.29 -5.36 22.95
N ARG A 100 -13.06 -5.66 21.90
CA ARG A 100 -14.53 -5.72 21.91
C ARG A 100 -15.09 -7.14 21.84
N LEU A 101 -14.24 -8.17 21.91
CA LEU A 101 -14.67 -9.59 21.94
C LEU A 101 -15.69 -9.89 23.04
N ALA A 102 -15.68 -9.14 24.14
CA ALA A 102 -16.63 -9.31 25.24
C ALA A 102 -18.07 -8.89 24.89
N GLU A 103 -18.29 -8.17 23.80
CA GLU A 103 -19.62 -7.82 23.29
C GLU A 103 -20.30 -9.00 22.58
N LEU A 104 -19.54 -10.02 22.20
CA LEU A 104 -20.03 -11.19 21.47
C LEU A 104 -20.37 -12.32 22.44
N ASP A 105 -21.57 -12.88 22.30
CA ASP A 105 -21.93 -14.12 22.99
C ASP A 105 -21.14 -15.29 22.40
N LYS A 106 -20.26 -15.89 23.20
CA LYS A 106 -19.42 -17.02 22.82
C LYS A 106 -20.21 -18.32 22.59
N ALA A 107 -21.45 -18.40 23.08
CA ALA A 107 -22.33 -19.55 22.85
C ALA A 107 -23.07 -19.50 21.51
N GLN A 108 -23.15 -18.31 20.91
CA GLN A 108 -23.81 -18.11 19.62
C GLN A 108 -22.82 -18.34 18.47
N TRP A 109 -23.33 -18.80 17.33
CA TRP A 109 -22.49 -18.91 16.13
C TRP A 109 -22.18 -17.51 15.58
N ILE A 110 -20.90 -17.17 15.52
CA ILE A 110 -20.40 -15.88 15.02
C ILE A 110 -19.87 -16.09 13.60
N ILE A 111 -20.40 -15.31 12.65
CA ILE A 111 -19.95 -15.31 11.26
C ILE A 111 -19.40 -13.93 10.93
N THR A 112 -18.08 -13.84 10.75
CA THR A 112 -17.41 -12.58 10.40
C THR A 112 -17.28 -12.41 8.88
N TYR A 113 -17.34 -11.17 8.38
CA TYR A 113 -16.97 -10.88 6.98
C TYR A 113 -16.16 -9.59 6.84
N CYS A 114 -15.36 -9.52 5.77
CA CYS A 114 -14.55 -8.38 5.36
C CYS A 114 -14.61 -8.19 3.83
N THR A 115 -13.91 -7.18 3.31
CA THR A 115 -13.75 -6.96 1.85
C THR A 115 -12.44 -7.55 1.36
#